data_AF-A0A6A0HAF3-F1
#
_entry.id   AF-A0A6A0HAF3-F1
#
_cell.length_a   1.000
_cell.length_b   1.000
_cell.length_c   1.000
_cell.angle_alpha   90.00
_cell.angle_beta   90.00
_cell.angle_gamma   90.00
#
_symmetry.space_group_name_H-M   'P 1'
#
loop_
_entity.id
_entity.type
_entity.pdbx_description
1 polymer ?
#
loop_
_entity_poly.entity_id
_entity_poly.type
_entity_poly.pdbx_seq_one_letter_code
_entity_poly.pdbx_strand_id
1 'polypeptide(L)'
;MIWQRRNSFKLSVQLLVACLYCRVTEGQLNIVSIADESLQQAGAWLAAGVAAAEAATSTKIALDVLKISIEDETSAENQLCSALFNGVSGVLDVTAGGWEYAKHAAARVGAPYVHGQVGITQHVHAVDDLLHNRNATDAALIFTTEAELDQALYHLVGGSSVRVIVLVGLGSNSTAALRRMRPAPAYYVIFGSGSDAAQLFDQAITQNFVTRDSRWTVAITGTDPQNFVSKAMPSGTTVTIMSPAAENCC
;
A
#
# COMPACT_ATOMS: atom_id res chain seq x y z
N MET A 1 -57.91 -15.06 24.68
CA MET A 1 -57.13 -13.88 25.14
C MET A 1 -55.74 -13.84 24.49
N ILE A 2 -55.64 -13.96 23.15
CA ILE A 2 -54.35 -14.06 22.41
C ILE A 2 -54.31 -13.09 21.20
N TRP A 3 -55.22 -12.11 21.14
CA TRP A 3 -55.35 -11.20 19.98
C TRP A 3 -55.00 -9.73 20.25
N GLN A 4 -54.49 -9.40 21.43
CA GLN A 4 -54.17 -8.01 21.81
C GLN A 4 -52.67 -7.71 22.01
N ARG A 5 -51.77 -8.70 21.85
CA ARG A 5 -50.31 -8.50 22.07
C ARG A 5 -49.46 -8.31 20.80
N ARG A 6 -50.05 -8.30 19.60
CA ARG A 6 -49.30 -8.15 18.34
C ARG A 6 -49.10 -6.70 17.86
N ASN A 7 -49.87 -5.74 18.36
CA ASN A 7 -49.74 -4.34 17.92
C ASN A 7 -48.75 -3.50 18.73
N SER A 8 -48.48 -3.84 20.00
CA SER A 8 -47.51 -3.09 20.81
C SER A 8 -46.06 -3.33 20.39
N PHE A 9 -45.73 -4.51 19.85
CA PHE A 9 -44.35 -4.83 19.45
C PHE A 9 -43.95 -4.16 18.11
N LYS A 10 -44.91 -3.95 17.20
CA LYS A 10 -44.64 -3.23 15.94
C LYS A 10 -44.39 -1.74 16.15
N LEU A 11 -45.06 -1.12 17.13
CA LEU A 11 -44.82 0.29 17.47
C LEU A 11 -43.43 0.50 18.10
N SER A 12 -42.96 -0.43 18.93
CA SER A 12 -41.65 -0.33 19.58
C SER A 12 -40.47 -0.45 18.60
N VAL A 13 -40.62 -1.29 17.57
CA VAL A 13 -39.59 -1.47 16.52
C VAL A 13 -39.59 -0.29 15.54
N GLN A 14 -40.76 0.26 15.19
CA GLN A 14 -40.83 1.46 14.35
C GLN A 14 -40.30 2.71 15.07
N LEU A 15 -40.47 2.83 16.39
CA LEU A 15 -39.83 3.91 17.16
C LEU A 15 -38.30 3.75 17.26
N LEU A 16 -37.79 2.52 17.38
CA LEU A 16 -36.35 2.24 17.41
C LEU A 16 -35.67 2.51 16.04
N VAL A 17 -36.33 2.15 14.94
CA VAL A 17 -35.86 2.46 13.58
C VAL A 17 -35.98 3.96 13.29
N ALA A 18 -37.05 4.64 13.74
CA ALA A 18 -37.18 6.09 13.62
C ALA A 18 -36.11 6.83 14.46
N CYS A 19 -35.75 6.36 15.66
CA CYS A 19 -34.66 6.94 16.45
C CYS A 19 -33.26 6.69 15.84
N LEU A 20 -33.05 5.58 15.11
CA LEU A 20 -31.82 5.33 14.35
C LEU A 20 -31.74 6.16 13.06
N TYR A 21 -32.88 6.54 12.47
CA TYR A 21 -32.95 7.44 11.30
C TYR A 21 -33.02 8.93 11.67
N CYS A 22 -33.25 9.29 12.94
CA CYS A 22 -33.45 10.67 13.37
C CYS A 22 -32.18 11.35 13.93
N ARG A 23 -30.97 10.86 13.59
CA ARG A 23 -29.70 11.59 13.80
C ARG A 23 -28.68 11.39 12.67
N VAL A 24 -29.10 11.55 11.41
CA VAL A 24 -28.21 12.09 10.39
C VAL A 24 -28.75 13.45 9.97
N THR A 25 -28.83 14.34 10.95
CA THR A 25 -28.93 15.79 10.72
C THR A 25 -27.61 16.23 10.09
N GLU A 26 -27.60 16.59 8.81
CA GLU A 26 -26.53 17.36 8.11
C GLU A 26 -25.14 17.25 8.75
N GLY A 27 -24.68 16.02 8.95
CA GLY A 27 -23.49 15.73 9.74
C GLY A 27 -22.28 15.83 8.84
N GLN A 28 -21.43 16.83 9.08
CA GLN A 28 -20.10 16.84 8.51
C GLN A 28 -19.28 15.72 9.16
N LEU A 29 -18.74 14.81 8.36
CA LEU A 29 -17.82 13.78 8.84
C LEU A 29 -16.42 14.40 8.95
N ASN A 30 -15.80 14.29 10.11
CA ASN A 30 -14.42 14.75 10.31
C ASN A 30 -13.50 13.53 10.27
N ILE A 31 -12.75 13.36 9.19
CA ILE A 31 -11.80 12.26 9.03
C ILE A 31 -10.39 12.83 9.19
N VAL A 32 -9.59 12.17 10.03
CA VAL A 32 -8.15 12.41 10.08
C VAL A 32 -7.48 11.30 9.31
N SER A 33 -6.71 11.66 8.29
CA SER A 33 -5.88 10.75 7.53
C SER A 33 -4.43 10.88 7.93
N ILE A 34 -3.72 9.76 7.96
CA ILE A 34 -2.32 9.66 8.36
C ILE A 34 -1.56 9.06 7.19
N ALA A 35 -0.54 9.75 6.71
CA ALA A 35 0.27 9.30 5.58
C ALA A 35 1.76 9.47 5.86
N ASP A 36 2.57 8.57 5.33
CA ASP A 36 4.02 8.71 5.38
C ASP A 36 4.48 9.95 4.60
N GLU A 37 5.51 10.63 5.10
CA GLU A 37 6.12 11.76 4.42
C GLU A 37 6.67 11.40 3.02
N SER A 38 7.10 10.14 2.83
CA SER A 38 7.55 9.61 1.54
C SER A 38 6.44 9.58 0.48
N LEU A 39 5.18 9.51 0.89
CA LEU A 39 4.02 9.59 0.00
C LEU A 39 3.66 11.05 -0.30
N GLN A 40 4.50 11.72 -1.10
CA GLN A 40 4.31 13.15 -1.41
C GLN A 40 2.93 13.47 -2.01
N GLN A 41 2.35 12.53 -2.76
CA GLN A 41 1.04 12.68 -3.40
C GLN A 41 -0.14 12.33 -2.49
N ALA A 42 0.10 11.81 -1.27
CA ALA A 42 -0.90 11.45 -0.23
C ALA A 42 -2.12 12.36 -0.22
N GLY A 43 -1.88 13.64 0.05
CA GLY A 43 -2.96 14.62 0.20
C GLY A 43 -3.78 14.80 -1.08
N ALA A 44 -3.17 14.72 -2.26
CA ALA A 44 -3.86 14.94 -3.52
C ALA A 44 -4.85 13.81 -3.85
N TRP A 45 -4.44 12.54 -3.73
CA TRP A 45 -5.35 11.43 -3.99
C TRP A 45 -6.40 11.24 -2.89
N LEU A 46 -6.05 11.51 -1.63
CA LEU A 46 -7.03 11.52 -0.54
C LEU A 46 -8.09 12.61 -0.75
N ALA A 47 -7.69 13.82 -1.15
CA ALA A 47 -8.63 14.90 -1.47
C ALA A 47 -9.53 14.55 -2.67
N ALA A 48 -8.96 13.94 -3.72
CA ALA A 48 -9.74 13.46 -4.87
C ALA A 48 -10.74 12.37 -4.47
N GLY A 49 -10.33 11.42 -3.62
CA GLY A 49 -11.21 10.38 -3.08
C GLY A 49 -12.34 10.94 -2.23
N VAL A 50 -12.06 11.95 -1.41
CA VAL A 50 -13.09 12.69 -0.66
C VAL A 50 -14.07 13.36 -1.60
N ALA A 51 -13.60 14.11 -2.60
CA ALA A 51 -14.48 14.79 -3.56
C ALA A 51 -15.40 13.79 -4.30
N ALA A 52 -14.88 12.62 -4.68
CA ALA A 52 -15.69 11.56 -5.29
C ALA A 52 -16.73 10.99 -4.31
N ALA A 53 -16.36 10.78 -3.04
CA ALA A 53 -17.26 10.28 -2.01
C ALA A 53 -18.37 11.28 -1.66
N GLU A 54 -18.05 12.57 -1.56
CA GLU A 54 -19.03 13.64 -1.33
C GLU A 54 -20.04 13.71 -2.49
N ALA A 55 -19.57 13.61 -3.74
CA ALA A 55 -20.43 13.59 -4.93
C ALA A 55 -21.37 12.37 -4.95
N ALA A 56 -20.92 11.20 -4.48
CA ALA A 56 -21.72 9.98 -4.47
C ALA A 56 -22.73 9.91 -3.30
N THR A 57 -22.42 10.51 -2.15
CA THR A 57 -23.18 10.31 -0.90
C THR A 57 -23.93 11.56 -0.41
N SER A 58 -23.72 12.72 -1.04
CA SER A 58 -24.25 14.02 -0.57
C SER A 58 -23.90 14.36 0.89
N THR A 59 -22.88 13.72 1.45
CA THR A 59 -22.37 13.94 2.80
C THR A 59 -21.11 14.80 2.72
N LYS A 60 -20.99 15.83 3.57
CA LYS A 60 -19.77 16.65 3.64
C LYS A 60 -18.70 15.95 4.49
N ILE A 61 -17.47 15.95 4.01
CA ILE A 61 -16.33 15.31 4.66
C ILE A 61 -15.24 16.38 4.85
N ALA A 62 -14.94 16.75 6.09
CA ALA A 62 -13.70 17.43 6.43
C ALA A 62 -12.58 16.39 6.54
N LEU A 63 -11.51 16.60 5.78
CA LEU A 63 -10.31 15.78 5.81
C LEU A 63 -9.15 16.60 6.36
N ASP A 64 -8.56 16.13 7.46
CA ASP A 64 -7.25 16.59 7.93
C ASP A 64 -6.21 15.53 7.55
N VAL A 65 -5.06 15.95 7.00
CA VAL A 65 -4.01 15.02 6.54
C VAL A 65 -2.76 15.27 7.35
N LEU A 66 -2.46 14.35 8.25
CA LEU A 66 -1.26 14.33 9.07
C LEU A 66 -0.18 13.57 8.33
N LYS A 67 0.99 14.20 8.19
CA LYS A 67 2.17 13.54 7.66
C LYS A 67 3.02 13.03 8.81
N ILE A 68 3.39 11.76 8.77
CA ILE A 68 4.32 11.16 9.72
C ILE A 68 5.71 11.04 9.10
N SER A 69 6.71 11.46 9.87
CA SER A 69 8.11 11.24 9.58
C SER A 69 8.68 10.30 10.64
N ILE A 70 9.52 9.36 10.22
CA ILE A 70 10.19 8.42 11.16
C ILE A 70 11.06 9.19 12.15
N GLU A 71 11.63 10.32 11.71
CA GLU A 71 12.55 11.13 12.51
C GLU A 71 11.81 12.00 13.56
N ASP A 72 10.52 12.29 13.35
CA ASP A 72 9.71 13.15 14.22
C ASP A 72 8.28 12.62 14.41
N GLU A 73 8.18 11.42 14.99
CA GLU A 73 6.89 10.79 15.32
C GLU A 73 6.12 11.59 16.38
N THR A 74 6.82 12.17 17.36
CA THR A 74 6.20 12.90 18.48
C THR A 74 5.39 14.12 18.02
N SER A 75 5.83 14.83 16.99
CA SER A 75 5.04 15.93 16.41
C SER A 75 3.71 15.42 15.83
N ALA A 76 3.75 14.32 15.10
CA ALA A 76 2.55 13.68 14.54
C ALA A 76 1.62 13.16 15.64
N GLU A 77 2.14 12.58 16.72
CA GLU A 77 1.35 12.11 17.86
C GLU A 77 0.54 13.24 18.51
N ASN A 78 1.17 14.40 18.71
CA ASN A 78 0.52 15.57 19.29
C ASN A 78 -0.57 16.13 18.38
N GLN A 79 -0.32 16.18 17.07
CA GLN A 79 -1.31 16.61 16.08
C GLN A 79 -2.51 15.66 16.04
N LEU A 80 -2.26 14.35 16.04
CA LEU A 80 -3.33 13.36 16.09
C LEU A 80 -4.13 13.48 17.38
N CYS A 81 -3.48 13.61 18.53
CA CYS A 81 -4.18 13.81 19.81
C CYS A 81 -5.07 15.06 19.80
N SER A 82 -4.57 16.17 19.26
CA SER A 82 -5.34 17.40 19.12
C SER A 82 -6.58 17.18 18.25
N ALA A 83 -6.41 16.52 17.10
CA ALA A 83 -7.50 16.23 16.19
C ALA A 83 -8.55 15.29 16.83
N LEU A 84 -8.11 14.23 17.50
CA LEU A 84 -8.99 13.31 18.25
C LEU A 84 -9.76 14.03 19.37
N PHE A 85 -9.11 14.94 20.09
CA PHE A 85 -9.75 15.73 21.15
C PHE A 85 -10.83 16.67 20.61
N ASN A 86 -10.62 17.23 19.42
CA ASN A 86 -11.61 18.08 18.74
C ASN A 86 -12.80 17.31 18.16
N GLY A 87 -12.75 15.97 18.19
CA GLY A 87 -13.81 15.09 17.72
C GLY A 87 -13.65 14.71 16.27
N VAL A 88 -13.39 13.42 16.04
CA VAL A 88 -13.30 12.81 14.71
C VAL A 88 -14.40 11.77 14.53
N SER A 89 -14.85 11.61 13.30
CA SER A 89 -15.74 10.53 12.86
C SER A 89 -14.98 9.25 12.54
N GLY A 90 -13.68 9.34 12.25
CA GLY A 90 -12.82 8.19 11.99
C GLY A 90 -11.37 8.58 11.71
N VAL A 91 -10.49 7.58 11.79
CA VAL A 91 -9.08 7.68 11.47
C VAL A 91 -8.79 6.77 10.28
N LEU A 92 -8.26 7.35 9.21
CA LEU A 92 -7.77 6.65 8.03
C LEU A 92 -6.24 6.62 8.08
N ASP A 93 -5.65 5.44 8.07
CA ASP A 93 -4.20 5.28 8.08
C ASP A 93 -3.75 4.68 6.76
N VAL A 94 -2.94 5.43 6.02
CA VAL A 94 -2.39 5.04 4.71
C VAL A 94 -0.87 4.95 4.75
N THR A 95 -0.28 4.80 5.94
CA THR A 95 1.13 4.49 6.11
C THR A 95 1.45 3.08 5.61
N ALA A 96 2.71 2.80 5.27
CA ALA A 96 3.12 1.54 4.67
C ALA A 96 2.98 0.34 5.63
N GLY A 97 3.31 0.54 6.92
CA GLY A 97 3.33 -0.49 7.95
C GLY A 97 2.15 -0.46 8.94
N GLY A 98 1.31 0.58 8.86
CA GLY A 98 0.30 0.86 9.88
C GLY A 98 0.91 1.48 11.13
N TRP A 99 0.32 2.57 11.60
CA TRP A 99 0.78 3.30 12.76
C TRP A 99 0.05 2.86 14.03
N GLU A 100 0.70 2.01 14.83
CA GLU A 100 0.12 1.43 16.05
C GLU A 100 -0.33 2.48 17.06
N TYR A 101 0.37 3.62 17.16
CA TYR A 101 -0.06 4.72 18.03
C TYR A 101 -1.45 5.21 17.64
N ALA A 102 -1.69 5.46 16.34
CA ALA A 102 -2.96 5.96 15.86
C ALA A 102 -4.11 4.99 16.07
N LYS A 103 -3.87 3.71 15.83
CA LYS A 103 -4.81 2.62 16.10
C LYS A 103 -5.23 2.60 17.57
N HIS A 104 -4.27 2.67 18.49
CA HIS A 104 -4.55 2.71 19.92
C HIS A 104 -5.23 4.02 20.36
N ALA A 105 -4.83 5.15 19.80
CA ALA A 105 -5.42 6.45 20.10
C ALA A 105 -6.89 6.54 19.63
N ALA A 106 -7.18 6.09 18.41
CA ALA A 106 -8.54 6.00 17.88
C ALA A 106 -9.43 5.09 18.74
N ALA A 107 -8.91 3.92 19.13
CA ALA A 107 -9.63 2.98 19.99
C ALA A 107 -9.99 3.58 21.36
N ARG A 108 -9.12 4.39 21.97
CA ARG A 108 -9.37 5.05 23.27
C ARG A 108 -10.54 6.04 23.22
N VAL A 109 -10.74 6.71 22.10
CA VAL A 109 -11.85 7.67 21.92
C VAL A 109 -13.08 7.05 21.25
N GLY A 110 -13.03 5.75 20.95
CA GLY A 110 -14.12 5.03 20.26
C GLY A 110 -14.28 5.41 18.79
N ALA A 111 -13.26 6.00 18.17
CA ALA A 111 -13.26 6.31 16.75
C ALA A 111 -12.89 5.06 15.92
N PRO A 112 -13.57 4.78 14.80
CA PRO A 112 -13.17 3.71 13.90
C PRO A 112 -11.80 4.02 13.29
N TYR A 113 -10.94 3.00 13.23
CA TYR A 113 -9.64 3.05 12.59
C TYR A 113 -9.64 2.12 11.38
N VAL A 114 -9.31 2.67 10.21
CA VAL A 114 -9.21 1.94 8.96
C VAL A 114 -7.80 2.11 8.43
N HIS A 115 -7.08 0.99 8.28
CA HIS A 115 -5.78 0.98 7.64
C HIS A 115 -5.94 0.58 6.16
N GLY A 116 -5.59 1.50 5.26
CA GLY A 116 -5.58 1.30 3.82
C GLY A 116 -4.15 1.30 3.32
N GLN A 117 -3.58 0.12 3.10
CA GLN A 117 -2.23 0.01 2.58
C GLN A 117 -2.18 0.46 1.12
N VAL A 118 -1.36 1.48 0.85
CA VAL A 118 -1.15 2.03 -0.50
C VAL A 118 0.28 1.86 -0.95
N GLY A 119 0.48 1.78 -2.26
CA GLY A 119 1.80 1.73 -2.87
C GLY A 119 2.35 0.33 -3.07
N ILE A 120 3.66 0.20 -2.87
CA ILE A 120 4.42 -0.97 -3.32
C ILE A 120 4.24 -2.22 -2.45
N THR A 121 3.83 -2.05 -1.20
CA THR A 121 3.92 -3.11 -0.18
C THR A 121 3.12 -4.37 -0.54
N GLN A 122 1.96 -4.22 -1.19
CA GLN A 122 1.18 -5.36 -1.68
C GLN A 122 1.93 -6.18 -2.74
N HIS A 123 2.67 -5.50 -3.62
CA HIS A 123 3.49 -6.15 -4.64
C HIS A 123 4.68 -6.86 -4.00
N VAL A 124 5.29 -6.24 -2.98
CA VAL A 124 6.39 -6.86 -2.22
C VAL A 124 5.92 -8.11 -1.50
N HIS A 125 4.74 -8.06 -0.85
CA HIS A 125 4.14 -9.22 -0.19
C HIS A 125 3.89 -10.36 -1.19
N ALA A 126 3.28 -10.04 -2.35
CA ALA A 126 3.03 -11.04 -3.38
C ALA A 126 4.32 -11.66 -3.93
N VAL A 127 5.39 -10.87 -4.04
CA VAL A 127 6.71 -11.35 -4.43
C VAL A 127 7.34 -12.22 -3.34
N ASP A 128 7.24 -11.84 -2.06
CA ASP A 128 7.75 -12.63 -0.95
C ASP A 128 7.06 -14.00 -0.89
N ASP A 129 5.72 -14.02 -1.04
CA ASP A 129 4.93 -15.25 -1.16
C ASP A 129 5.38 -16.10 -2.36
N LEU A 130 5.61 -15.49 -3.52
CA LEU A 130 6.11 -16.18 -4.70
C LEU A 130 7.50 -16.80 -4.46
N LEU A 131 8.41 -16.04 -3.85
CA LEU A 131 9.76 -16.49 -3.55
C LEU A 131 9.75 -17.62 -2.52
N HIS A 132 8.92 -17.50 -1.48
CA HIS A 132 8.68 -18.54 -0.49
C HIS A 132 8.15 -19.82 -1.13
N ASN A 133 7.12 -19.72 -1.96
CA ASN A 133 6.54 -20.86 -2.68
C ASN A 133 7.53 -21.53 -3.66
N ARG A 134 8.52 -20.78 -4.15
CA ARG A 134 9.61 -21.30 -4.98
C ARG A 134 10.82 -21.80 -4.18
N ASN A 135 10.71 -21.86 -2.85
CA ASN A 135 11.79 -22.21 -1.92
C ASN A 135 13.06 -21.39 -2.19
N ALA A 136 12.91 -20.10 -2.48
CA ALA A 136 14.04 -19.21 -2.68
C ALA A 136 14.81 -19.02 -1.36
N THR A 137 16.13 -19.14 -1.40
CA THR A 137 17.00 -18.86 -0.25
C THR A 137 17.47 -17.40 -0.22
N ASP A 138 17.58 -16.80 -1.40
CA ASP A 138 18.05 -15.44 -1.61
C ASP A 138 17.41 -14.81 -2.86
N ALA A 139 17.31 -13.47 -2.84
CA ALA A 139 16.82 -12.69 -3.97
C ALA A 139 17.43 -11.29 -3.98
N ALA A 140 17.62 -10.72 -5.17
CA ALA A 140 17.89 -9.30 -5.36
C ALA A 140 16.60 -8.58 -5.78
N LEU A 141 16.13 -7.66 -4.95
CA LEU A 141 14.98 -6.81 -5.20
C LEU A 141 15.46 -5.45 -5.70
N ILE A 142 15.01 -5.05 -6.88
CA ILE A 142 15.45 -3.86 -7.60
C ILE A 142 14.23 -2.94 -7.75
N PHE A 143 14.25 -1.81 -7.06
CA PHE A 143 13.19 -0.81 -7.08
C PHE A 143 13.51 0.31 -8.07
N THR A 144 12.48 0.92 -8.64
CA THR A 144 12.65 2.05 -9.56
C THR A 144 12.99 3.32 -8.79
N THR A 145 12.40 3.51 -7.61
CA THR A 145 12.59 4.70 -6.77
C THR A 145 13.02 4.35 -5.35
N GLU A 146 13.66 5.31 -4.67
CA GLU A 146 14.04 5.18 -3.26
C GLU A 146 12.82 5.12 -2.34
N ALA A 147 11.76 5.88 -2.63
CA ALA A 147 10.52 5.87 -1.87
C ALA A 147 9.85 4.47 -1.86
N GLU A 148 9.86 3.76 -3.00
CA GLU A 148 9.38 2.37 -3.05
C GLU A 148 10.25 1.43 -2.23
N LEU A 149 11.57 1.61 -2.27
CA LEU A 149 12.49 0.81 -1.45
C LEU A 149 12.19 1.02 0.04
N ASP A 150 12.04 2.27 0.49
CA ASP A 150 11.77 2.60 1.89
C ASP A 150 10.46 1.99 2.38
N GLN A 151 9.40 2.07 1.55
CA GLN A 151 8.12 1.41 1.85
C GLN A 151 8.27 -0.12 1.93
N ALA A 152 9.03 -0.71 1.02
CA ALA A 152 9.27 -2.16 1.01
C ALA A 152 10.02 -2.63 2.27
N LEU A 153 10.94 -1.82 2.81
CA LEU A 153 11.71 -2.16 3.99
C LEU A 153 10.82 -2.44 5.22
N TYR A 154 9.71 -1.73 5.38
CA TYR A 154 8.76 -1.99 6.48
C TYR A 154 8.24 -3.43 6.48
N HIS A 155 8.02 -4.00 5.30
CA HIS A 155 7.59 -5.39 5.16
C HIS A 155 8.78 -6.36 5.28
N LEU A 156 9.88 -6.07 4.60
CA LEU A 156 11.02 -6.99 4.49
C LEU A 156 11.73 -7.23 5.81
N VAL A 157 11.83 -6.21 6.69
CA VAL A 157 12.47 -6.35 8.00
C VAL A 157 11.63 -7.19 8.97
N GLY A 158 10.30 -7.11 8.87
CA GLY A 158 9.38 -7.70 9.85
C GLY A 158 8.91 -9.12 9.52
N GLY A 159 9.00 -9.57 8.26
CA GLY A 159 8.31 -10.80 7.84
C GLY A 159 8.93 -11.63 6.73
N SER A 160 10.00 -11.18 6.05
CA SER A 160 10.53 -11.95 4.92
C SER A 160 11.28 -13.20 5.37
N SER A 161 10.95 -14.34 4.76
CA SER A 161 11.64 -15.62 4.97
C SER A 161 12.89 -15.80 4.09
N VAL A 162 13.11 -14.88 3.14
CA VAL A 162 14.14 -14.96 2.09
C VAL A 162 15.22 -13.92 2.37
N ARG A 163 16.50 -14.27 2.15
CA ARG A 163 17.59 -13.29 2.28
C ARG A 163 17.57 -12.35 1.09
N VAL A 164 17.10 -11.12 1.31
CA VAL A 164 16.98 -10.14 0.24
C VAL A 164 18.15 -9.16 0.23
N ILE A 165 18.58 -8.79 -0.98
CA ILE A 165 19.37 -7.58 -1.21
C ILE A 165 18.46 -6.58 -1.91
N VAL A 166 18.32 -5.38 -1.34
CA VAL A 166 17.49 -4.32 -1.90
C VAL A 166 18.37 -3.27 -2.57
N LEU A 167 17.97 -2.81 -3.76
CA LEU A 167 18.70 -1.83 -4.55
C LEU A 167 17.74 -0.87 -5.23
N VAL A 168 18.16 0.38 -5.42
CA VAL A 168 17.47 1.33 -6.29
C VAL A 168 18.18 1.34 -7.65
N GLY A 169 17.48 0.88 -8.68
CA GLY A 169 17.96 0.82 -10.06
C GLY A 169 19.23 -0.04 -10.29
N LEU A 170 19.71 -0.02 -11.54
CA LEU A 170 20.89 -0.77 -12.01
C LEU A 170 21.99 0.13 -12.57
N GLY A 171 22.37 1.14 -11.79
CA GLY A 171 23.55 1.98 -12.09
C GLY A 171 24.87 1.28 -11.80
N SER A 172 25.99 1.85 -12.28
CA SER A 172 27.34 1.25 -12.18
C SER A 172 27.71 0.75 -10.77
N ASN A 173 27.32 1.48 -9.73
CA ASN A 173 27.58 1.10 -8.34
C ASN A 173 26.76 -0.12 -7.90
N SER A 174 25.44 -0.16 -8.15
CA SER A 174 24.60 -1.29 -7.78
C SER A 174 24.96 -2.54 -8.59
N THR A 175 25.30 -2.39 -9.87
CA THR A 175 25.87 -3.44 -10.72
C THR A 175 27.15 -4.02 -10.13
N ALA A 176 28.08 -3.16 -9.71
CA ALA A 176 29.35 -3.60 -9.13
C ALA A 176 29.15 -4.34 -7.81
N ALA A 177 28.22 -3.86 -6.97
CA ALA A 177 27.83 -4.54 -5.73
C ALA A 177 27.26 -5.94 -6.02
N LEU A 178 26.28 -6.05 -6.93
CA LEU A 178 25.69 -7.33 -7.36
C LEU A 178 26.75 -8.33 -7.84
N ARG A 179 27.71 -7.88 -8.67
CA ARG A 179 28.77 -8.74 -9.20
C ARG A 179 29.77 -9.23 -8.15
N ARG A 180 29.96 -8.49 -7.07
CA ARG A 180 30.90 -8.84 -5.98
C ARG A 180 30.29 -9.79 -4.95
N MET A 181 28.97 -9.90 -4.88
CA MET A 181 28.30 -10.79 -3.92
C MET A 181 28.61 -12.26 -4.17
N ARG A 182 28.87 -13.00 -3.09
CA ARG A 182 29.10 -14.43 -3.09
C ARG A 182 28.31 -15.08 -1.94
N PRO A 183 27.39 -16.03 -2.22
CA PRO A 183 26.96 -16.45 -3.55
C PRO A 183 26.25 -15.34 -4.34
N ALA A 184 26.14 -15.50 -5.66
CA ALA A 184 25.31 -14.60 -6.46
C ALA A 184 23.83 -14.90 -6.19
N PRO A 185 22.93 -13.89 -6.20
CA PRO A 185 21.50 -14.12 -6.03
C PRO A 185 20.93 -15.07 -7.08
N ALA A 186 20.11 -16.02 -6.65
CA ALA A 186 19.42 -16.98 -7.51
C ALA A 186 18.19 -16.36 -8.18
N TYR A 187 17.54 -15.41 -7.51
CA TYR A 187 16.35 -14.71 -7.98
C TYR A 187 16.60 -13.21 -8.10
N TYR A 188 16.06 -12.62 -9.17
CA TYR A 188 16.08 -11.18 -9.42
C TYR A 188 14.64 -10.71 -9.60
N VAL A 189 14.27 -9.65 -8.89
CA VAL A 189 12.94 -9.06 -8.97
C VAL A 189 13.07 -7.58 -9.27
N ILE A 190 12.38 -7.12 -10.30
CA ILE A 190 12.26 -5.69 -10.62
C ILE A 190 10.86 -5.22 -10.21
N PHE A 191 10.78 -4.09 -9.51
CA PHE A 191 9.55 -3.38 -9.19
C PHE A 191 9.50 -2.05 -9.95
N GLY A 192 8.41 -1.79 -10.66
CA GLY A 192 8.19 -0.51 -11.33
C GLY A 192 6.99 -0.49 -12.27
N SER A 193 6.75 0.67 -12.89
CA SER A 193 5.78 0.81 -13.99
C SER A 193 6.19 -0.03 -15.20
N GLY A 194 5.28 -0.25 -16.16
CA GLY A 194 5.57 -1.03 -17.37
C GLY A 194 6.83 -0.55 -18.10
N SER A 195 6.95 0.76 -18.33
CA SER A 195 8.11 1.36 -19.00
C SER A 195 9.38 1.35 -18.16
N ASP A 196 9.29 1.68 -16.87
CA ASP A 196 10.47 1.79 -16.01
C ASP A 196 11.08 0.41 -15.74
N ALA A 197 10.22 -0.59 -15.49
CA ALA A 197 10.63 -1.96 -15.32
C ALA A 197 11.28 -2.52 -16.59
N ALA A 198 10.76 -2.18 -17.77
CA ALA A 198 11.37 -2.56 -19.05
C ALA A 198 12.76 -1.92 -19.21
N GLN A 199 12.93 -0.64 -18.85
CA GLN A 199 14.22 0.04 -18.89
C GLN A 199 15.24 -0.62 -17.96
N LEU A 200 14.86 -0.94 -16.72
CA LEU A 200 15.73 -1.65 -15.78
C LEU A 200 16.08 -3.06 -16.27
N PHE A 201 15.13 -3.77 -16.86
CA PHE A 201 15.37 -5.10 -17.40
C PHE A 201 16.33 -5.06 -18.60
N ASP A 202 16.18 -4.10 -19.52
CA ASP A 202 17.09 -3.89 -20.64
C ASP A 202 18.52 -3.51 -20.16
N GLN A 203 18.63 -2.75 -19.06
CA GLN A 203 19.92 -2.49 -18.41
C GLN A 203 20.54 -3.78 -17.85
N ALA A 204 19.74 -4.64 -17.22
CA ALA A 204 20.21 -5.92 -16.71
C ALA A 204 20.75 -6.83 -17.82
N ILE A 205 20.08 -6.86 -18.99
CA ILE A 205 20.54 -7.57 -20.19
C ILE A 205 21.88 -6.99 -20.64
N THR A 206 21.97 -5.67 -20.82
CA THR A 206 23.19 -4.98 -21.27
C THR A 206 24.38 -5.24 -20.33
N GLN A 207 24.10 -5.41 -19.04
CA GLN A 207 25.09 -5.69 -18.01
C GLN A 207 25.37 -7.19 -17.78
N ASN A 208 24.80 -8.08 -18.61
CA ASN A 208 24.96 -9.54 -18.55
C ASN A 208 24.51 -10.19 -17.22
N PHE A 209 23.48 -9.64 -16.55
CA PHE A 209 22.85 -10.32 -15.41
C PHE A 209 21.78 -11.32 -15.82
N VAL A 210 21.19 -11.12 -17.00
CA VAL A 210 20.23 -12.04 -17.58
C VAL A 210 21.00 -13.18 -18.25
N THR A 211 20.98 -14.34 -17.60
CA THR A 211 21.62 -15.57 -18.05
C THR A 211 20.56 -16.66 -18.13
N ARG A 212 20.88 -17.80 -18.75
CA ARG A 212 19.93 -18.91 -18.88
C ARG A 212 19.43 -19.44 -17.53
N ASP A 213 20.28 -19.38 -16.51
CA ASP A 213 19.99 -19.95 -15.19
C ASP A 213 19.44 -18.90 -14.21
N SER A 214 19.45 -17.60 -14.55
CA SER A 214 18.91 -16.56 -13.68
C SER A 214 17.39 -16.48 -13.78
N ARG A 215 16.74 -16.40 -12.62
CA ARG A 215 15.28 -16.39 -12.50
C ARG A 215 14.81 -14.97 -12.30
N TRP A 216 14.21 -14.39 -13.33
CA TRP A 216 13.72 -13.02 -13.32
C TRP A 216 12.21 -12.97 -13.07
N THR A 217 11.82 -12.10 -12.15
CA THR A 217 10.44 -11.70 -11.96
C THR A 217 10.33 -10.19 -12.14
N VAL A 218 9.31 -9.73 -12.84
CA VAL A 218 9.00 -8.32 -12.98
C VAL A 218 7.63 -8.09 -12.37
N ALA A 219 7.60 -7.36 -11.27
CA ALA A 219 6.39 -6.94 -10.59
C ALA A 219 6.01 -5.54 -11.08
N ILE A 220 4.99 -5.47 -11.93
CA ILE A 220 4.46 -4.22 -12.46
C ILE A 220 3.60 -3.57 -11.38
N THR A 221 3.96 -2.35 -11.01
CA THR A 221 3.34 -1.58 -9.92
C THR A 221 2.39 -0.52 -10.46
N GLY A 222 2.55 -0.16 -11.74
CA GLY A 222 1.70 0.77 -12.47
C GLY A 222 0.47 0.11 -13.09
N THR A 223 -0.42 0.94 -13.63
CA THR A 223 -1.64 0.51 -14.34
C THR A 223 -1.38 0.12 -15.80
N ASP A 224 -0.12 0.03 -16.22
CA ASP A 224 0.30 -0.08 -17.61
C ASP A 224 1.14 -1.34 -17.92
N PRO A 225 0.67 -2.56 -17.56
CA PRO A 225 1.44 -3.78 -17.76
C PRO A 225 1.77 -4.06 -19.23
N GLN A 226 0.98 -3.53 -20.16
CA GLN A 226 1.20 -3.66 -21.60
C GLN A 226 2.45 -2.91 -22.10
N ASN A 227 2.95 -1.94 -21.32
CA ASN A 227 4.13 -1.16 -21.69
C ASN A 227 5.44 -1.87 -21.34
N PHE A 228 5.39 -3.04 -20.68
CA PHE A 228 6.56 -3.87 -20.49
C PHE A 228 6.95 -4.55 -21.81
N VAL A 229 7.80 -3.88 -22.59
CA VAL A 229 8.35 -4.39 -23.85
C VAL A 229 9.88 -4.35 -23.76
N SER A 230 10.50 -5.49 -23.46
CA SER A 230 11.97 -5.60 -23.52
C SER A 230 12.44 -5.65 -24.97
N LYS A 231 13.50 -4.90 -25.28
CA LYS A 231 14.01 -4.76 -26.65
C LYS A 231 14.82 -5.97 -27.13
N ALA A 232 15.35 -6.79 -26.21
CA ALA A 232 16.33 -7.81 -26.56
C ALA A 232 16.33 -9.00 -25.57
N MET A 233 15.25 -9.77 -25.52
CA MET A 233 15.19 -10.96 -24.68
C MET A 233 16.15 -12.05 -25.19
N PRO A 234 17.15 -12.49 -24.40
CA PRO A 234 18.05 -13.55 -24.84
C PRO A 234 17.32 -14.89 -25.00
N SER A 235 17.60 -15.62 -26.08
CA SER A 235 16.97 -16.90 -26.38
C SER A 235 17.09 -17.90 -25.22
N GLY A 236 15.97 -18.51 -24.84
CA GLY A 236 15.92 -19.50 -23.75
C GLY A 236 15.86 -18.91 -22.35
N THR A 237 15.71 -17.58 -22.21
CA THR A 237 15.42 -16.93 -20.93
C THR A 237 13.91 -16.90 -20.70
N THR A 238 13.48 -17.15 -19.46
CA THR A 238 12.09 -16.98 -19.04
C THR A 238 11.99 -15.87 -18.01
N VAL A 239 10.99 -15.00 -18.16
CA VAL A 239 10.70 -13.92 -17.22
C VAL A 239 9.29 -14.12 -16.70
N THR A 240 9.12 -14.13 -15.38
CA THR A 240 7.78 -14.11 -14.76
C THR A 240 7.32 -12.67 -14.68
N ILE A 241 6.13 -12.35 -15.20
CA ILE A 241 5.54 -11.03 -15.05
C ILE A 241 4.38 -11.14 -14.06
N MET A 242 4.39 -10.27 -13.05
CA MET A 242 3.29 -10.09 -12.11
C MET A 242 2.68 -8.73 -12.37
N SER A 243 1.36 -8.67 -12.53
CA SER A 243 0.62 -7.43 -12.70
C SER A 243 -0.69 -7.50 -11.93
N PRO A 244 -1.24 -6.37 -11.49
CA PRO A 244 -2.60 -6.31 -10.99
C PRO A 244 -3.59 -6.94 -11.99
N ALA A 245 -4.57 -7.69 -11.49
CA ALA A 245 -5.64 -8.21 -12.33
C ALA A 245 -6.47 -7.03 -12.87
N ALA A 246 -6.78 -7.04 -14.18
CA ALA A 246 -7.48 -5.92 -14.82
C ALA A 246 -8.85 -5.62 -14.18
N GLU A 247 -9.52 -6.65 -13.65
CA GLU A 247 -10.78 -6.54 -12.91
C GLU A 247 -10.68 -5.85 -11.54
N ASN A 248 -9.47 -5.75 -10.98
CA ASN A 248 -9.21 -5.09 -9.69
C ASN A 248 -8.68 -3.65 -9.86
N CYS A 249 -8.44 -3.21 -11.09
CA CYS A 249 -8.07 -1.83 -11.40
C CYS A 249 -9.35 -0.99 -11.54
N CYS A 250 -9.61 -0.09 -10.59
CA CYS A 250 -10.74 0.84 -10.62
C CYS A 250 -10.49 2.04 -11.55
#